data_AF-A0A0V0HAR2-F1
#
_entry.id   AF-A0A0V0HAR2-F1
#
_cell.length_a   1.000
_cell.length_b   1.000
_cell.length_c   1.000
_cell.angle_alpha   90.00
_cell.angle_beta   90.00
_cell.angle_gamma   90.00
#
_symmetry.space_group_name_H-M   'P 1'
#
loop_
_entity.id
_entity.type
_entity.pdbx_description
1 polymer ?
#
loop_
_entity_poly.entity_id
_entity_poly.type
_entity_poly.pdbx_seq_one_letter_code
_entity_poly.pdbx_strand_id
1 'polypeptide(L)'
;MSFVLGVVFGIAFGLAIIVAFVKSENARSKQRTDLASGIAAFARMTVGDSRKIFTPEQYPSWVVFSNQQKLAWLNSHLEKIWPYVDEAASELVKSSVEPILEQYRPVILASLKFSKFTLGTVAPQFTG
;
A
#
# COMPACT_ATOMS: atom_id res chain seq x y z
N MET A 1 51.81 52.55 -18.23
CA MET A 1 51.82 51.63 -17.07
C MET A 1 50.43 51.37 -16.49
N SER A 2 49.54 52.37 -16.39
CA SER A 2 48.19 52.22 -15.80
C SER A 2 47.22 51.30 -16.56
N PHE A 3 47.27 51.28 -17.90
CA PHE A 3 46.37 50.45 -18.72
C PHE A 3 46.58 48.94 -18.52
N VAL A 4 47.82 48.48 -18.53
CA VAL A 4 48.17 47.05 -18.36
C VAL A 4 47.77 46.55 -16.97
N LEU A 5 47.99 47.38 -15.94
CA LEU A 5 47.51 47.10 -14.57
C LEU A 5 45.98 46.94 -14.52
N GLY A 6 45.23 47.84 -15.16
CA GLY A 6 43.76 47.74 -15.21
C GLY A 6 43.25 46.46 -15.88
N VAL A 7 43.89 46.01 -16.97
CA VAL A 7 43.53 44.75 -17.66
C VAL A 7 43.79 43.53 -16.77
N VAL A 8 44.94 43.49 -16.07
CA VAL A 8 45.26 42.39 -15.15
C VAL A 8 44.26 42.32 -13.99
N PHE A 9 43.90 43.47 -13.39
CA PHE A 9 42.90 43.52 -12.33
C PHE A 9 41.50 43.12 -12.82
N GLY A 10 41.11 43.54 -14.03
CA GLY A 10 39.83 43.17 -14.62
C GLY A 10 39.70 41.66 -14.85
N ILE A 11 40.75 41.01 -15.37
CA ILE A 11 40.78 39.56 -15.57
C ILE A 11 40.74 38.83 -14.23
N ALA A 12 41.54 39.26 -13.24
CA ALA A 12 41.55 38.67 -11.92
C ALA A 12 40.17 38.77 -11.22
N PHE A 13 39.52 39.93 -11.35
CA PHE A 13 38.18 40.16 -10.80
C PHE A 13 37.11 39.32 -11.51
N GLY A 14 37.16 39.22 -12.85
CA GLY A 14 36.27 38.37 -13.63
C GLY A 14 36.40 36.90 -13.25
N LEU A 15 37.63 36.38 -13.12
CA LEU A 15 37.88 35.01 -12.65
C LEU A 15 37.39 34.79 -11.22
N ALA A 16 37.57 35.75 -10.32
CA ALA A 16 37.09 35.66 -8.95
C ALA A 16 35.56 35.55 -8.89
N ILE A 17 34.83 36.33 -9.70
CA ILE A 17 33.37 36.24 -9.80
C ILE A 17 32.93 34.88 -10.32
N ILE A 18 33.57 34.36 -11.38
CA ILE A 18 33.25 33.04 -11.93
C ILE A 18 33.45 31.94 -10.89
N VAL A 19 34.58 31.96 -10.17
CA VAL A 19 34.87 30.98 -9.10
C VAL A 19 33.85 31.06 -7.96
N ALA A 20 33.49 32.28 -7.54
CA ALA A 20 32.47 32.49 -6.52
C ALA A 20 31.10 31.95 -6.97
N PHE A 21 30.73 32.22 -8.22
CA PHE A 21 29.48 31.75 -8.80
C PHE A 21 29.42 30.22 -8.86
N VAL A 22 30.44 29.56 -9.41
CA VAL A 22 30.53 28.09 -9.48
C VAL A 22 30.49 27.45 -8.09
N LYS A 23 31.19 28.02 -7.11
CA LYS A 23 31.14 27.53 -5.73
C LYS A 23 29.74 27.66 -5.14
N SER A 24 29.04 28.77 -5.40
CA SER A 24 27.67 28.99 -4.91
C SER A 24 26.68 28.00 -5.53
N GLU A 25 26.79 27.75 -6.84
CA GLU A 25 25.92 26.80 -7.55
C GLU A 25 26.18 25.37 -7.10
N ASN A 26 27.45 24.99 -6.94
CA ASN A 26 27.81 23.65 -6.49
C ASN A 26 27.39 23.40 -5.03
N ALA A 27 27.49 24.41 -4.16
CA ALA A 27 26.97 24.34 -2.79
C ALA A 27 25.44 24.17 -2.77
N ARG A 28 24.73 24.95 -3.60
CA ARG A 28 23.27 24.84 -3.75
C ARG A 28 22.86 23.48 -4.32
N SER A 29 23.63 22.94 -5.26
CA SER A 29 23.39 21.63 -5.85
C SER A 29 23.55 20.51 -4.81
N LYS A 30 24.64 20.53 -4.03
CA LYS A 30 24.89 19.57 -2.94
C LYS A 30 23.77 19.54 -1.91
N GLN A 31 23.28 20.70 -1.48
CA GLN A 31 22.15 20.76 -0.55
C GLN A 31 20.90 20.06 -1.09
N ARG A 32 20.61 20.21 -2.40
CA ARG A 32 19.46 19.54 -3.03
C ARG A 32 19.67 18.03 -3.12
N THR A 33 20.88 17.59 -3.46
CA THR A 33 21.18 16.14 -3.52
C THR A 33 21.14 15.50 -2.14
N ASP A 34 21.62 16.20 -1.11
CA ASP A 34 21.64 15.69 0.27
C ASP A 34 20.20 15.53 0.80
N LEU A 35 19.35 16.56 0.62
CA LEU A 35 17.93 16.48 0.98
C LEU A 35 17.21 15.36 0.22
N ALA A 36 17.43 15.25 -1.09
CA ALA A 36 16.83 14.20 -1.90
C ALA A 36 17.30 12.80 -1.46
N SER A 37 18.58 12.65 -1.12
CA SER A 37 19.13 11.39 -0.60
C SER A 37 18.53 11.02 0.75
N GLY A 38 18.32 12.01 1.64
CA GLY A 38 17.65 11.82 2.92
C GLY A 38 16.20 11.36 2.75
N ILE A 39 15.43 12.06 1.92
CA ILE A 39 14.04 11.67 1.61
C ILE A 39 13.99 10.26 0.98
N ALA A 40 14.91 9.95 0.06
CA ALA A 40 14.99 8.64 -0.57
C ALA A 40 15.41 7.54 0.42
N ALA A 41 16.22 7.85 1.42
CA ALA A 41 16.57 6.93 2.51
C ALA A 41 15.36 6.68 3.42
N PHE A 42 14.62 7.72 3.81
CA PHE A 42 13.38 7.58 4.59
C PHE A 42 12.30 6.81 3.83
N ALA A 43 12.15 7.04 2.52
CA ALA A 43 11.18 6.30 1.70
C ALA A 43 11.50 4.81 1.56
N ARG A 44 12.78 4.43 1.66
CA ARG A 44 13.23 3.03 1.64
C ARG A 44 13.22 2.37 3.02
N MET A 45 13.01 3.14 4.07
CA MET A 45 13.11 2.67 5.43
C MET A 45 11.95 1.73 5.76
N THR A 46 12.26 0.53 6.25
CA THR A 46 11.24 -0.45 6.61
C THR A 46 10.69 -0.17 8.01
N VAL A 47 9.50 -0.72 8.31
CA VAL A 47 8.83 -0.61 9.62
C VAL A 47 9.71 -1.07 10.77
N GLY A 48 10.55 -2.08 10.51
CA GLY A 48 11.49 -2.61 11.50
C GLY A 48 12.60 -1.62 11.84
N ASP A 49 13.05 -0.84 10.86
CA ASP A 49 14.09 0.16 11.06
C ASP A 49 13.50 1.41 11.72
N SER A 50 12.30 1.85 11.32
CA SER A 50 11.66 3.02 11.95
C SER A 50 11.39 2.78 13.44
N ARG A 51 10.96 1.57 13.82
CA ARG A 51 10.72 1.19 15.21
C ARG A 51 12.00 1.12 16.06
N LYS A 52 13.18 0.97 15.43
CA LYS A 52 14.47 1.02 16.13
C LYS A 52 14.94 2.45 16.37
N ILE A 53 14.57 3.38 15.49
CA ILE A 53 14.98 4.80 15.59
C ILE A 53 14.03 5.59 16.50
N PHE A 54 12.73 5.31 16.46
CA PHE A 54 11.73 6.05 17.23
C PHE A 54 11.21 5.25 18.42
N THR A 55 11.25 5.85 19.61
CA THR A 55 10.57 5.34 20.81
C THR A 55 9.05 5.39 20.60
N PRO A 56 8.25 4.45 21.14
CA PRO A 56 6.79 4.40 20.93
C PRO A 56 6.05 5.72 21.22
N GLU A 57 6.56 6.53 22.16
CA GLU A 57 6.00 7.82 22.57
C GLU A 57 6.19 8.94 21.54
N GLN A 58 7.23 8.85 20.71
CA GLN A 58 7.55 9.85 19.68
C GLN A 58 6.92 9.52 18.33
N TYR A 59 6.21 8.40 18.27
CA TYR A 59 5.72 7.86 17.02
C TYR A 59 4.37 8.49 16.66
N PRO A 60 4.23 9.14 15.49
CA PRO A 60 2.99 9.82 15.17
C PRO A 60 1.84 8.82 14.97
N SER A 61 0.68 9.13 15.56
CA SER A 61 -0.51 8.24 15.56
C SER A 61 -1.06 7.92 14.17
N TRP A 62 -0.75 8.74 13.17
CA TRP A 62 -1.18 8.57 11.78
C TRP A 62 -0.27 7.65 10.95
N VAL A 63 0.93 7.28 11.43
CA VAL A 63 1.87 6.41 10.69
C VAL A 63 1.59 4.94 11.01
N VAL A 64 0.44 4.42 10.59
CA VAL A 64 0.09 3.02 10.85
C VAL A 64 0.62 2.13 9.73
N PHE A 65 1.68 1.39 10.02
CA PHE A 65 2.12 0.30 9.16
C PHE A 65 1.30 -0.95 9.47
N SER A 66 0.22 -1.19 8.73
CA SER A 66 -0.50 -2.45 8.84
C SER A 66 0.20 -3.51 7.98
N ASN A 67 0.62 -4.61 8.60
CA ASN A 67 1.18 -5.75 7.88
C ASN A 67 0.14 -6.46 6.98
N GLN A 68 -1.14 -6.17 7.21
CA GLN A 68 -2.28 -6.71 6.49
C GLN A 68 -3.13 -5.57 5.96
N GLN A 69 -3.76 -5.76 4.80
CA GLN A 69 -4.71 -4.77 4.28
C GLN A 69 -5.95 -4.77 5.17
N LYS A 70 -6.40 -3.59 5.60
CA LYS A 70 -7.68 -3.50 6.31
C LYS A 70 -8.82 -3.76 5.32
N LEU A 71 -9.29 -5.00 5.26
CA LEU A 71 -10.41 -5.44 4.42
C LEU A 71 -11.80 -5.07 4.99
N ALA A 72 -11.86 -4.12 5.92
CA ALA A 72 -13.12 -3.68 6.53
C ALA A 72 -14.14 -3.21 5.48
N TRP A 73 -13.67 -2.56 4.40
CA TRP A 73 -14.54 -2.14 3.30
C TRP A 73 -15.18 -3.34 2.59
N LEU A 74 -14.40 -4.40 2.34
CA LEU A 74 -14.84 -5.61 1.66
C LEU A 74 -15.85 -6.35 2.53
N ASN A 75 -15.56 -6.51 3.82
CA ASN A 75 -16.47 -7.14 4.78
C ASN A 75 -17.82 -6.39 4.83
N SER A 76 -17.79 -5.05 4.86
CA SER A 76 -19.00 -4.23 4.86
C SER A 76 -19.81 -4.31 3.55
N HIS A 77 -19.13 -4.53 2.42
CA HIS A 77 -19.81 -4.71 1.14
C HIS A 77 -20.41 -6.11 1.05
N LEU A 78 -19.66 -7.13 1.48
CA LEU A 78 -20.11 -8.52 1.50
C LEU A 78 -21.37 -8.69 2.36
N GLU A 79 -21.41 -8.06 3.54
CA GLU A 79 -22.58 -8.09 4.42
C GLU A 79 -23.85 -7.56 3.72
N LYS A 80 -23.73 -6.52 2.89
CA LYS A 80 -24.86 -5.95 2.15
C LYS A 80 -25.35 -6.86 1.03
N ILE A 81 -24.44 -7.54 0.34
CA ILE A 81 -24.79 -8.42 -0.79
C ILE A 81 -25.09 -9.86 -0.36
N TRP A 82 -24.81 -10.20 0.91
CA TRP A 82 -24.94 -11.56 1.43
C TRP A 82 -26.30 -12.23 1.17
N PRO A 83 -27.45 -11.55 1.28
CA PRO A 83 -28.74 -12.19 0.98
C PRO A 83 -28.83 -12.73 -0.45
N TYR A 84 -28.27 -12.00 -1.42
CA TYR A 84 -28.23 -12.42 -2.82
C TYR A 84 -27.20 -13.53 -3.06
N VAL A 85 -26.07 -13.46 -2.37
CA VAL A 85 -25.03 -14.50 -2.42
C VAL A 85 -25.56 -15.80 -1.83
N ASP A 86 -26.27 -15.75 -0.70
CA ASP A 86 -26.91 -16.91 -0.06
C ASP A 86 -27.91 -17.58 -1.00
N GLU A 87 -28.78 -16.80 -1.64
CA GLU A 87 -29.78 -17.32 -2.58
C GLU A 87 -29.12 -18.03 -3.77
N ALA A 88 -28.19 -17.35 -4.45
CA ALA A 88 -27.51 -17.89 -5.62
C ALA A 88 -26.64 -19.10 -5.29
N ALA A 89 -25.88 -19.04 -4.20
CA ALA A 89 -25.06 -20.17 -3.75
C ALA A 89 -25.93 -21.34 -3.30
N SER A 90 -27.09 -21.08 -2.69
CA SER A 90 -28.01 -22.13 -2.29
C SER A 90 -28.61 -22.88 -3.48
N GLU A 91 -28.97 -22.16 -4.55
CA GLU A 91 -29.43 -22.79 -5.80
C GLU A 91 -28.32 -23.60 -6.47
N LEU A 92 -27.09 -23.06 -6.50
CA LEU A 92 -25.92 -23.75 -7.05
C LEU A 92 -25.61 -25.04 -6.28
N VAL A 93 -25.67 -25.00 -4.95
CA VAL A 93 -25.43 -26.18 -4.10
C VAL A 93 -26.53 -27.22 -4.34
N LYS A 94 -27.81 -26.83 -4.40
CA LYS A 94 -28.90 -27.76 -4.72
C LYS A 94 -28.68 -28.46 -6.06
N SER A 95 -28.45 -27.70 -7.12
CA SER A 95 -28.23 -28.25 -8.47
C SER A 95 -27.01 -29.16 -8.57
N SER A 96 -25.95 -28.89 -7.80
CA SER A 96 -24.72 -29.69 -7.82
C SER A 96 -24.77 -30.92 -6.91
N VAL A 97 -25.46 -30.81 -5.76
CA VAL A 97 -25.40 -31.82 -4.69
C VAL A 97 -26.59 -32.79 -4.74
N GLU A 98 -27.78 -32.36 -5.18
CA GLU A 98 -28.92 -33.27 -5.39
C GLU A 98 -28.61 -34.46 -6.31
N PRO A 99 -27.95 -34.32 -7.48
CA PRO A 99 -27.63 -35.48 -8.31
C PRO A 99 -26.67 -36.46 -7.62
N ILE A 100 -25.77 -35.96 -6.77
CA ILE A 100 -24.86 -36.78 -5.98
C ILE A 100 -25.64 -37.57 -4.93
N LEU A 101 -26.57 -36.94 -4.19
CA LEU A 101 -27.37 -37.66 -3.20
C LEU A 101 -28.29 -38.70 -3.84
N GLU A 102 -28.82 -38.41 -5.02
CA GLU A 102 -29.66 -39.35 -5.77
C GLU A 102 -28.87 -40.58 -6.22
N GLN A 103 -27.56 -40.44 -6.51
CA GLN A 103 -26.67 -41.57 -6.82
C GLN A 103 -26.44 -42.48 -5.61
N TYR A 104 -26.33 -41.92 -4.40
CA TYR A 104 -26.11 -42.66 -3.16
C TYR A 104 -27.42 -43.00 -2.42
N ARG A 105 -28.57 -42.86 -3.09
CA ARG A 105 -29.88 -43.06 -2.46
C ARG A 105 -30.08 -44.52 -2.02
N PRO A 106 -30.49 -44.77 -0.78
CA PRO A 106 -30.93 -46.10 -0.34
C PRO A 106 -32.15 -46.56 -1.13
N VAL A 107 -32.26 -47.86 -1.43
CA VAL A 107 -33.38 -48.48 -2.18
C VAL A 107 -34.76 -48.22 -1.53
N ILE A 108 -34.78 -47.87 -0.23
CA ILE A 108 -35.98 -47.64 0.56
C ILE A 108 -36.60 -46.26 0.28
N LEU A 109 -35.83 -45.29 -0.24
CA LEU A 109 -36.28 -43.92 -0.51
C LEU A 109 -36.56 -43.70 -2.00
N ALA A 110 -37.67 -43.04 -2.33
CA ALA A 110 -38.05 -42.77 -3.72
C ALA A 110 -37.33 -41.56 -4.34
N SER A 111 -37.01 -40.53 -3.53
CA SER A 111 -36.21 -39.37 -3.94
C SER A 111 -35.62 -38.66 -2.73
N LEU A 112 -34.48 -38.01 -2.89
CA LEU A 112 -33.77 -37.27 -1.86
C LEU A 112 -33.36 -35.91 -2.43
N LYS A 113 -34.10 -34.86 -2.00
CA LYS A 113 -33.94 -33.49 -2.49
C LYS A 113 -33.89 -32.51 -1.32
N PHE A 114 -33.30 -31.34 -1.53
CA PHE A 114 -33.26 -30.31 -0.50
C PHE A 114 -34.53 -29.46 -0.54
N SER A 115 -35.36 -29.56 0.50
CA SER A 115 -36.50 -28.65 0.67
C SER A 115 -36.03 -27.20 0.84
N LYS A 116 -35.09 -26.95 1.75
CA LYS A 116 -34.48 -25.64 1.99
C LYS A 116 -33.00 -25.81 2.29
N PHE A 117 -32.18 -24.96 1.69
CA PHE A 117 -30.74 -24.84 1.97
C PHE A 117 -30.42 -23.34 2.06
N THR A 118 -29.62 -22.96 3.03
CA THR A 118 -29.13 -21.59 3.27
C THR A 118 -27.79 -21.69 3.97
N LEU A 119 -26.86 -20.82 3.60
CA LEU A 119 -25.55 -20.62 4.19
C LEU A 119 -25.62 -19.82 5.51
N GLY A 120 -26.81 -19.33 5.87
CA GLY A 120 -27.06 -18.58 7.10
C GLY A 120 -27.14 -17.07 6.87
N THR A 121 -27.51 -16.34 7.91
CA THR A 121 -27.78 -14.89 7.84
C THR A 121 -26.52 -14.02 7.99
N VAL A 122 -25.41 -14.60 8.43
CA VAL A 122 -24.18 -13.87 8.74
C VAL A 122 -23.14 -14.13 7.65
N ALA A 123 -22.68 -13.06 7.02
CA ALA A 123 -21.61 -13.13 6.03
C ALA A 123 -20.27 -13.52 6.66
N PRO A 124 -19.43 -14.32 5.97
CA PRO A 124 -18.08 -14.62 6.43
C PRO A 124 -17.22 -13.35 6.45
N GLN A 125 -16.27 -13.31 7.38
CA GLN A 125 -15.38 -12.16 7.57
C GLN A 125 -13.99 -12.49 7.06
N PHE A 126 -13.42 -11.62 6.24
CA PHE A 126 -12.01 -11.71 5.85
C PHE A 126 -11.15 -10.99 6.89
N THR A 127 -10.23 -11.74 7.52
CA THR A 127 -9.27 -11.26 8.54
C THR A 127 -7.82 -11.21 8.02
N GLY A 128 -7.66 -11.23 6.69
CA GLY A 128 -6.37 -11.28 6.00
C GLY A 128 -5.58 -9.99 6.02
#